data_AF-A0A653VIS2-F1
#
_entry.id   AF-A0A653VIS2-F1
#
_cell.length_a   1.000
_cell.length_b   1.000
_cell.length_c   1.000
_cell.angle_alpha   90.00
_cell.angle_beta   90.00
_cell.angle_gamma   90.00
#
_symmetry.space_group_name_H-M   'P 1'
#
loop_
_entity.id
_entity.type
_entity.pdbx_description
1 polymer ?
#
loop_
_entity_poly.entity_id
_entity_poly.type
_entity_poly.pdbx_seq_one_letter_code
_entity_poly.pdbx_strand_id
1 'polypeptide(L)'
;MRTALAPVTTLLRLLTVLALLTAAAAGPSVAAEATPGAGPASFLPATASRLDVVVPADAGSGTVRAGLAAVGALAARYPTASIGLRADDAEVPDVAGDQRVVALLHSPGPVRRTVRTVDGVPALALRGRAPDLLVAARALAGPDARPSGEGIAVDPGTTGTDPVTAARRAAPVVAALQQATTRVLRVGLVAPGTLVGGQRSGVLVGATTADAAAVGAPLGLRASSGLPDVARGSAYAALQSVDDGGRRLLLLGGWAPRDAEGDRLLERLLDRAAYTAGTTGWDGRGEESLVVTAGEDPLVLAAPTGPAAAPQEKSQEQSQEQSQEGSAGRWWFVGGVLALLVALAARGVVTVARPRR
;
A
#
# COMPACT_ATOMS: atom_id res chain seq x y z
N MET A 1 7.51 40.69 -4.92
CA MET A 1 6.90 39.46 -5.48
C MET A 1 7.78 38.96 -6.61
N ARG A 2 8.65 37.98 -6.34
CA ARG A 2 9.42 37.26 -7.36
C ARG A 2 8.77 35.90 -7.52
N THR A 3 8.02 35.71 -8.59
CA THR A 3 7.46 34.41 -8.98
C THR A 3 8.63 33.54 -9.41
N ALA A 4 8.98 32.53 -8.60
CA ALA A 4 9.99 31.55 -8.97
C ALA A 4 9.43 30.68 -10.10
N LEU A 5 9.83 30.96 -11.34
CA LEU A 5 9.68 30.04 -12.46
C LEU A 5 10.56 28.82 -12.17
N ALA A 6 9.96 27.71 -11.74
CA ALA A 6 10.63 26.42 -11.74
C ALA A 6 11.07 26.09 -13.18
N PRO A 7 12.24 25.46 -13.39
CA PRO A 7 12.80 25.26 -14.72
C PRO A 7 11.94 24.27 -15.53
N VAL A 8 11.25 24.79 -16.56
CA VAL A 8 10.47 24.03 -17.56
C VAL A 8 11.30 22.95 -18.28
N THR A 9 12.63 23.05 -18.22
CA THR A 9 13.58 22.16 -18.87
C THR A 9 13.59 20.73 -18.32
N THR A 10 13.27 20.49 -17.05
CA THR A 10 13.36 19.14 -16.46
C THR A 10 12.17 18.26 -16.81
N LEU A 11 10.96 18.85 -16.86
CA LEU A 11 9.73 18.13 -17.19
C LEU A 11 9.71 17.63 -18.65
N LEU A 12 10.40 18.34 -19.55
CA LEU A 12 10.51 17.95 -20.96
C LEU A 12 11.32 16.65 -21.17
N ARG A 13 12.29 16.34 -20.30
CA ARG A 13 13.24 15.22 -20.49
C ARG A 13 12.60 13.84 -20.32
N LEU A 14 11.63 13.69 -19.42
CA LEU A 14 11.01 12.38 -19.15
C LEU A 14 9.90 12.02 -20.14
N LEU A 15 9.08 13.01 -20.52
CA LEU A 15 8.15 12.87 -21.65
C LEU A 15 8.92 12.47 -22.91
N THR A 16 10.16 12.95 -23.06
CA THR A 16 11.10 12.55 -24.11
C THR A 16 11.60 11.10 -23.92
N VAL A 17 11.84 10.61 -22.69
CA VAL A 17 12.25 9.21 -22.44
C VAL A 17 11.17 8.24 -22.90
N LEU A 18 9.91 8.38 -22.47
CA LEU A 18 8.88 7.47 -22.94
C LEU A 18 8.48 7.77 -24.39
N ALA A 19 8.38 9.03 -24.82
CA ALA A 19 8.09 9.33 -26.23
C ALA A 19 9.18 8.79 -27.16
N LEU A 20 10.48 8.84 -26.81
CA LEU A 20 11.50 8.15 -27.60
C LEU A 20 11.35 6.64 -27.49
N LEU A 21 10.96 6.08 -26.33
CA LEU A 21 10.76 4.62 -26.20
C LEU A 21 9.65 4.23 -27.17
N THR A 22 8.51 4.91 -27.09
CA THR A 22 7.30 4.65 -27.86
C THR A 22 7.49 4.95 -29.35
N ALA A 23 8.08 6.09 -29.72
CA ALA A 23 8.34 6.49 -31.11
C ALA A 23 9.38 5.61 -31.81
N ALA A 24 10.38 5.08 -31.08
CA ALA A 24 11.32 4.10 -31.63
C ALA A 24 10.66 2.77 -32.05
N ALA A 25 9.38 2.55 -31.72
CA ALA A 25 8.61 1.40 -32.21
C ALA A 25 7.99 1.61 -33.60
N ALA A 26 7.94 2.86 -34.09
CA ALA A 26 7.37 3.20 -35.39
C ALA A 26 8.43 3.45 -36.48
N GLY A 27 9.70 3.65 -36.10
CA GLY A 27 10.81 3.82 -37.04
C GLY A 27 11.55 2.50 -37.34
N PRO A 28 12.22 2.38 -38.50
CA PRO A 28 13.07 1.22 -38.80
C PRO A 28 14.21 1.15 -37.78
N SER A 29 14.11 0.23 -36.83
CA SER A 29 15.14 0.05 -35.82
C SER A 29 16.41 -0.48 -36.47
N VAL A 30 17.52 0.24 -36.36
CA VAL A 30 18.85 -0.40 -36.39
C VAL A 30 19.04 -1.06 -35.02
N ALA A 31 18.22 -2.06 -34.73
CA ALA A 31 18.33 -2.84 -33.52
C ALA A 31 19.56 -3.73 -33.67
N ALA A 32 20.60 -3.46 -32.89
CA ALA A 32 21.49 -4.53 -32.48
C ALA A 32 20.64 -5.51 -31.69
N GLU A 33 20.09 -6.51 -32.38
CA GLU A 33 19.38 -7.61 -31.76
C GLU A 33 20.34 -8.23 -30.74
N ALA A 34 19.97 -8.16 -29.46
CA ALA A 34 20.79 -8.73 -28.41
C ALA A 34 21.01 -10.21 -28.72
N THR A 35 22.27 -10.64 -28.69
CA THR A 35 22.69 -12.01 -29.03
C THR A 35 21.74 -13.02 -28.37
N PRO A 36 21.17 -13.98 -29.13
CA PRO A 36 20.30 -15.02 -28.59
C PRO A 36 20.97 -15.70 -27.40
N GLY A 37 20.35 -15.65 -26.22
CA GLY A 37 20.82 -16.31 -25.00
C GLY A 37 21.11 -15.40 -23.80
N ALA A 38 21.34 -14.10 -24.01
CA ALA A 38 21.55 -13.19 -22.88
C ALA A 38 20.19 -12.80 -22.27
N GLY A 39 19.83 -13.26 -21.06
CA GLY A 39 18.55 -12.91 -20.39
C GLY A 39 18.44 -11.42 -20.01
N PRO A 40 17.30 -10.90 -19.51
CA PRO A 40 17.17 -9.48 -19.14
C PRO A 40 18.22 -9.04 -18.09
N ALA A 41 18.68 -9.97 -17.26
CA ALA A 41 19.74 -9.77 -16.29
C ALA A 41 21.10 -9.39 -16.90
N SER A 42 21.37 -9.70 -18.18
CA SER A 42 22.65 -9.41 -18.84
C SER A 42 22.87 -7.93 -19.14
N PHE A 43 21.79 -7.14 -19.18
CA PHE A 43 21.86 -5.68 -19.33
C PHE A 43 22.43 -5.01 -18.07
N LEU A 44 22.16 -5.60 -16.91
CA LEU A 44 22.47 -4.98 -15.64
C LEU A 44 23.95 -5.20 -15.30
N PRO A 45 24.68 -4.14 -14.88
CA PRO A 45 26.11 -4.23 -14.55
C PRO A 45 26.37 -5.08 -13.31
N ALA A 46 27.64 -5.39 -13.02
CA ALA A 46 27.99 -6.06 -11.76
C ALA A 46 27.65 -5.20 -10.53
N THR A 47 27.80 -3.88 -10.65
CA THR A 47 27.51 -2.89 -9.60
C THR A 47 26.70 -1.73 -10.17
N ALA A 48 25.80 -1.18 -9.36
CA ALA A 48 25.07 0.05 -9.63
C ALA A 48 24.71 0.70 -8.29
N SER A 49 24.82 2.03 -8.20
CA SER A 49 24.41 2.79 -7.03
C SER A 49 22.92 3.13 -7.04
N ARG A 50 22.32 3.19 -8.23
CA ARG A 50 20.93 3.59 -8.43
C ARG A 50 20.26 2.85 -9.58
N LEU A 51 19.07 2.30 -9.33
CA LEU A 51 18.22 1.75 -10.37
C LEU A 51 16.79 2.27 -10.24
N ASP A 52 16.24 2.78 -11.33
CA ASP A 52 14.84 3.23 -11.37
C ASP A 52 14.02 2.28 -12.26
N VAL A 53 12.95 1.73 -11.70
CA VAL A 53 11.93 1.00 -12.46
C VAL A 53 10.86 1.98 -12.89
N VAL A 54 10.58 2.06 -14.19
CA VAL A 54 9.60 2.98 -14.76
C VAL A 54 8.40 2.20 -15.29
N VAL A 55 7.20 2.63 -14.91
CA VAL A 55 5.92 2.16 -15.47
C VAL A 55 5.14 3.36 -16.01
N PRO A 56 4.29 3.19 -17.03
CA PRO A 56 3.36 4.23 -17.46
C PRO A 56 2.48 4.72 -16.30
N ALA A 57 2.17 6.01 -16.25
CA ALA A 57 1.29 6.60 -15.25
C ALA A 57 -0.15 6.03 -15.29
N ASP A 58 -0.58 5.53 -16.45
CA ASP A 58 -1.86 4.86 -16.69
C ASP A 58 -1.75 3.31 -16.68
N ALA A 59 -0.65 2.77 -16.17
CA ALA A 59 -0.40 1.34 -16.20
C ALA A 59 -1.46 0.55 -15.41
N GLY A 60 -2.05 -0.45 -16.06
CA GLY A 60 -2.94 -1.41 -15.39
C GLY A 60 -2.22 -2.21 -14.29
N SER A 61 -3.00 -2.72 -13.32
CA SER A 61 -2.50 -3.43 -12.12
C SER A 61 -1.51 -4.58 -12.43
N GLY A 62 -1.66 -5.27 -13.56
CA GLY A 62 -0.74 -6.30 -14.00
C GLY A 62 0.68 -5.80 -14.29
N THR A 63 0.81 -4.63 -14.92
CA THR A 63 2.09 -3.98 -15.23
C THR A 63 2.69 -3.36 -13.96
N VAL A 64 1.86 -2.72 -13.12
CA VAL A 64 2.29 -2.20 -11.82
C VAL A 64 2.84 -3.32 -10.93
N ARG A 65 2.17 -4.48 -10.91
CA ARG A 65 2.65 -5.69 -10.22
C ARG A 65 4.01 -6.14 -10.74
N ALA A 66 4.22 -6.10 -12.05
CA ALA A 66 5.53 -6.39 -12.65
C ALA A 66 6.58 -5.35 -12.23
N GLY A 67 6.20 -4.07 -12.11
CA GLY A 67 7.05 -2.99 -11.60
C GLY A 67 7.56 -3.24 -10.18
N LEU A 68 6.66 -3.54 -9.25
CA LEU A 68 7.02 -3.89 -7.88
C LEU A 68 7.85 -5.17 -7.81
N ALA A 69 7.55 -6.17 -8.63
CA ALA A 69 8.37 -7.37 -8.72
C ALA A 69 9.78 -7.09 -9.27
N ALA A 70 9.92 -6.14 -10.20
CA ALA A 70 11.22 -5.69 -10.69
C ALA A 70 12.00 -4.96 -9.59
N VAL A 71 11.35 -4.10 -8.80
CA VAL A 71 11.98 -3.44 -7.63
C VAL A 71 12.54 -4.48 -6.67
N GLY A 72 11.74 -5.48 -6.27
CA GLY A 72 12.22 -6.59 -5.44
C GLY A 72 13.35 -7.37 -6.13
N ALA A 73 13.21 -7.76 -7.39
CA ALA A 73 14.25 -8.50 -8.09
C ALA A 73 15.60 -7.73 -8.15
N LEU A 74 15.55 -6.43 -8.39
CA LEU A 74 16.74 -5.58 -8.40
C LEU A 74 17.32 -5.39 -7.00
N ALA A 75 16.47 -5.26 -5.97
CA ALA A 75 16.91 -5.12 -4.58
C ALA A 75 17.60 -6.37 -4.05
N ALA A 76 17.17 -7.55 -4.49
CA ALA A 76 17.86 -8.80 -4.20
C ALA A 76 19.26 -8.84 -4.84
N ARG A 77 19.39 -8.28 -6.06
CA ARG A 77 20.64 -8.28 -6.81
C ARG A 77 21.62 -7.19 -6.35
N TYR A 78 21.11 -6.04 -5.91
CA TYR A 78 21.89 -4.88 -5.51
C TYR A 78 21.55 -4.45 -4.07
N PRO A 79 22.13 -5.13 -3.06
CA PRO A 79 21.76 -4.93 -1.66
C PRO A 79 22.06 -3.52 -1.12
N THR A 80 22.93 -2.76 -1.79
CA THR A 80 23.35 -1.42 -1.38
C THR A 80 22.85 -0.31 -2.31
N ALA A 81 22.16 -0.65 -3.40
CA ALA A 81 21.70 0.35 -4.36
C ALA A 81 20.41 1.02 -3.91
N SER A 82 20.23 2.28 -4.29
CA SER A 82 18.93 2.95 -4.22
C SER A 82 18.06 2.46 -5.35
N ILE A 83 16.89 1.89 -5.02
CA ILE A 83 15.98 1.31 -6.00
C ILE A 83 14.59 1.88 -5.81
N GLY A 84 14.04 2.47 -6.87
CA GLY A 84 12.74 3.12 -6.85
C GLY A 84 11.81 2.63 -7.95
N LEU A 85 10.50 2.78 -7.71
CA LEU A 85 9.49 2.72 -8.76
C LEU A 85 9.06 4.15 -9.10
N ARG A 86 8.92 4.43 -10.40
CA ARG A 86 8.54 5.75 -10.91
C ARG A 86 7.45 5.60 -11.96
N ALA A 87 6.56 6.58 -11.98
CA ALA A 87 5.72 6.83 -13.14
C ALA A 87 6.56 7.54 -14.22
N ASP A 88 6.18 7.37 -15.48
CA ASP A 88 6.82 7.96 -16.65
C ASP A 88 6.57 9.46 -16.84
N ASP A 89 5.82 10.09 -15.93
CA ASP A 89 5.60 11.54 -15.82
C ASP A 89 6.40 12.18 -14.65
N ALA A 90 7.04 11.37 -13.79
CA ALA A 90 7.73 11.84 -12.59
C ALA A 90 9.19 12.29 -12.86
N GLU A 91 9.48 13.58 -12.63
CA GLU A 91 10.78 14.24 -12.84
C GLU A 91 12.03 13.41 -12.50
N VAL A 92 12.87 13.09 -13.50
CA VAL A 92 14.11 12.31 -13.27
C VAL A 92 15.05 13.12 -12.37
N PRO A 93 15.45 12.60 -11.21
CA PRO A 93 16.48 13.23 -10.39
C PRO A 93 17.83 13.20 -11.10
N ASP A 94 18.76 14.03 -10.65
CA ASP A 94 20.07 14.15 -11.28
C ASP A 94 20.74 12.80 -11.54
N VAL A 95 21.30 12.68 -12.74
CA VAL A 95 21.89 11.45 -13.25
C VAL A 95 23.11 11.08 -12.42
N ALA A 96 23.04 9.95 -11.70
CA ALA A 96 24.23 9.34 -11.12
C ALA A 96 25.01 8.58 -12.21
N GLY A 97 26.35 8.62 -12.16
CA GLY A 97 27.21 8.08 -13.23
C GLY A 97 27.02 6.58 -13.53
N ASP A 98 26.49 5.81 -12.59
CA ASP A 98 26.20 4.38 -12.72
C ASP A 98 24.71 4.04 -12.62
N GLN A 99 23.83 5.03 -12.82
CA GLN A 99 22.38 4.82 -12.83
C GLN A 99 21.94 3.90 -13.97
N ARG A 100 20.89 3.11 -13.73
CA ARG A 100 20.21 2.29 -14.74
C ARG A 100 18.70 2.49 -14.67
N VAL A 101 18.06 2.42 -15.83
CA VAL A 101 16.59 2.49 -15.92
C VAL A 101 16.04 1.18 -16.48
N VAL A 102 14.98 0.66 -15.87
CA VAL A 102 14.22 -0.48 -16.37
C VAL A 102 12.77 -0.06 -16.59
N ALA A 103 12.37 0.10 -17.86
CA ALA A 103 11.00 0.45 -18.23
C ALA A 103 10.17 -0.80 -18.54
N LEU A 104 8.97 -0.88 -17.96
CA LEU A 104 8.01 -1.97 -18.22
C LEU A 104 6.80 -1.41 -18.96
N LEU A 105 6.56 -1.90 -20.17
CA LEU A 105 5.51 -1.37 -21.05
C LEU A 105 4.57 -2.48 -21.46
N HIS A 106 3.28 -2.25 -21.26
CA HIS A 106 2.27 -3.18 -21.77
C HIS A 106 2.29 -3.18 -23.30
N SER A 107 2.33 -4.36 -23.89
CA SER A 107 2.22 -4.56 -25.34
C SER A 107 1.57 -5.92 -25.60
N PRO A 108 0.75 -6.06 -26.66
CA PRO A 108 0.33 -7.38 -27.09
C PRO A 108 1.57 -8.21 -27.52
N GLY A 109 1.52 -9.52 -27.24
CA GLY A 109 2.53 -10.48 -27.66
C GLY A 109 3.61 -10.81 -26.61
N PRO A 110 4.64 -11.59 -27.03
CA PRO A 110 5.73 -12.03 -26.15
C PRO A 110 6.61 -10.87 -25.69
N VAL A 111 7.37 -11.07 -24.61
CA VAL A 111 8.27 -10.03 -24.08
C VAL A 111 9.38 -9.73 -25.08
N ARG A 112 9.43 -8.49 -25.55
CA ARG A 112 10.54 -7.92 -26.33
C ARG A 112 11.41 -7.05 -25.43
N ARG A 113 12.70 -7.01 -25.76
CA ARG A 113 13.70 -6.25 -25.00
C ARG A 113 14.37 -5.26 -25.93
N THR A 114 14.54 -4.04 -25.44
CA THR A 114 15.25 -2.99 -26.16
C THR A 114 16.19 -2.30 -25.19
N VAL A 115 17.46 -2.22 -25.53
CA VAL A 115 18.48 -1.50 -24.76
C VAL A 115 18.82 -0.23 -25.50
N ARG A 116 18.95 0.87 -24.77
CA ARG A 116 19.31 2.17 -25.32
C ARG A 116 19.90 3.08 -24.25
N THR A 117 20.37 4.25 -24.66
CA THR A 117 20.79 5.30 -23.74
C THR A 117 19.80 6.46 -23.85
N VAL A 118 19.33 6.97 -22.72
CA VAL A 118 18.44 8.14 -22.67
C VAL A 118 19.08 9.18 -21.75
N ASP A 119 19.39 10.35 -22.28
CA ASP A 119 20.09 11.42 -21.55
C ASP A 119 21.37 10.94 -20.84
N GLY A 120 22.12 10.05 -21.50
CA GLY A 120 23.34 9.45 -20.94
C GLY A 120 23.12 8.26 -20.01
N VAL A 121 21.87 7.93 -19.65
CA VAL A 121 21.53 6.81 -18.77
C VAL A 121 21.17 5.56 -19.58
N PRO A 122 21.86 4.41 -19.38
CA PRO A 122 21.45 3.17 -20.00
C PRO A 122 20.07 2.72 -19.48
N ALA A 123 19.18 2.42 -20.43
CA ALA A 123 17.80 2.04 -20.19
C ALA A 123 17.48 0.71 -20.91
N LEU A 124 16.87 -0.21 -20.16
CA LEU A 124 16.27 -1.44 -20.67
C LEU A 124 14.76 -1.28 -20.69
N ALA A 125 14.15 -1.44 -21.86
CA ALA A 125 12.70 -1.53 -21.98
C ALA A 125 12.27 -2.98 -22.19
N LEU A 126 11.35 -3.45 -21.35
CA LEU A 126 10.66 -4.73 -21.46
C LEU A 126 9.23 -4.47 -21.91
N ARG A 127 8.83 -5.04 -23.05
CA ARG A 127 7.49 -4.85 -23.62
C ARG A 127 6.76 -6.16 -23.77
N GLY A 128 5.56 -6.31 -23.23
CA GLY A 128 4.78 -7.53 -23.40
C GLY A 128 3.51 -7.55 -22.57
N ARG A 129 2.85 -8.72 -22.52
CA ARG A 129 1.67 -8.91 -21.67
C ARG A 129 2.06 -8.89 -20.20
N ALA A 130 1.14 -8.45 -19.34
CA ALA A 130 1.42 -8.32 -17.90
C ALA A 130 1.94 -9.61 -17.21
N PRO A 131 1.41 -10.83 -17.50
CA PRO A 131 1.98 -12.06 -16.93
C PRO A 131 3.42 -12.32 -17.38
N ASP A 132 3.71 -12.05 -18.65
CA ASP A 132 5.04 -12.28 -19.22
C ASP A 132 6.03 -11.22 -18.71
N LEU A 133 5.59 -9.97 -18.56
CA LEU A 133 6.38 -8.90 -17.92
C LEU A 133 6.71 -9.23 -16.46
N LEU A 134 5.79 -9.83 -15.71
CA LEU A 134 6.05 -10.26 -14.34
C LEU A 134 7.14 -11.34 -14.27
N VAL A 135 7.14 -12.30 -15.21
CA VAL A 135 8.20 -13.30 -15.32
C VAL A 135 9.53 -12.63 -15.66
N ALA A 136 9.54 -11.73 -16.64
CA ALA A 136 10.74 -11.00 -17.05
C ALA A 136 11.30 -10.10 -15.94
N ALA A 137 10.42 -9.44 -15.17
CA ALA A 137 10.76 -8.60 -14.03
C ALA A 137 11.46 -9.41 -12.93
N ARG A 138 10.95 -10.60 -12.59
CA ARG A 138 11.59 -11.50 -11.62
C ARG A 138 12.95 -12.00 -12.09
N ALA A 139 13.10 -12.23 -13.39
CA ALA A 139 14.37 -12.65 -13.99
C ALA A 139 15.48 -11.59 -13.92
N LEU A 140 15.16 -10.32 -13.55
CA LEU A 140 16.17 -9.29 -13.31
C LEU A 140 17.08 -9.61 -12.11
N ALA A 141 16.60 -10.42 -11.16
CA ALA A 141 17.37 -10.86 -10.00
C ALA A 141 18.56 -11.75 -10.39
N GLY A 142 18.56 -12.31 -11.60
CA GLY A 142 19.60 -13.21 -12.08
C GLY A 142 19.24 -14.69 -11.94
N PRO A 143 20.04 -15.60 -12.52
CA PRO A 143 19.76 -17.02 -12.59
C PRO A 143 19.82 -17.74 -11.23
N ASP A 144 20.63 -17.23 -10.30
CA ASP A 144 20.82 -17.84 -8.97
C ASP A 144 19.73 -17.46 -7.97
N ALA A 145 18.82 -16.56 -8.38
CA ALA A 145 17.82 -15.99 -7.50
C ALA A 145 16.73 -17.02 -7.19
N ARG A 146 16.68 -17.47 -5.94
CA ARG A 146 15.66 -18.42 -5.47
C ARG A 146 14.43 -17.65 -4.99
N PRO A 147 13.23 -17.94 -5.52
CA PRO A 147 12.02 -17.36 -4.98
C PRO A 147 11.81 -17.89 -3.56
N SER A 148 11.54 -16.98 -2.63
CA SER A 148 10.97 -17.33 -1.33
C SER A 148 9.59 -17.97 -1.53
N GLY A 149 9.21 -18.84 -0.58
CA GLY A 149 7.83 -19.28 -0.43
C GLY A 149 6.93 -18.18 0.14
N GLU A 150 7.54 -17.17 0.76
CA GLU A 150 6.88 -16.02 1.34
C GLU A 150 6.51 -15.00 0.26
N GLY A 151 5.25 -14.60 0.25
CA GLY A 151 4.75 -13.56 -0.63
C GLY A 151 4.50 -12.30 0.16
N ILE A 152 4.93 -11.15 -0.38
CA ILE A 152 4.46 -9.85 0.10
C ILE A 152 3.29 -9.47 -0.79
N ALA A 153 2.11 -9.53 -0.21
CA ALA A 153 0.94 -8.87 -0.75
C ALA A 153 1.09 -7.36 -0.50
N VAL A 154 1.09 -6.56 -1.58
CA VAL A 154 0.97 -5.10 -1.52
C VAL A 154 -0.45 -4.76 -1.94
N ASP A 155 -1.15 -3.95 -1.17
CA ASP A 155 -2.42 -3.40 -1.61
C ASP A 155 -2.29 -1.89 -1.81
N PRO A 156 -2.80 -1.34 -2.94
CA PRO A 156 -2.78 0.08 -3.20
C PRO A 156 -3.82 0.91 -2.41
N GLY A 157 -4.66 0.26 -1.59
CA GLY A 157 -5.71 0.88 -0.78
C GLY A 157 -7.06 0.98 -1.50
N THR A 158 -8.14 1.13 -0.72
CA THR A 158 -9.54 1.16 -1.21
C THR A 158 -9.98 2.50 -1.81
N THR A 159 -9.13 3.51 -1.81
CA THR A 159 -9.61 4.89 -1.80
C THR A 159 -9.44 5.67 -3.11
N GLY A 160 -9.46 4.98 -4.25
CA GLY A 160 -9.35 5.63 -5.56
C GLY A 160 -7.96 6.24 -5.84
N THR A 161 -6.95 5.87 -5.05
CA THR A 161 -5.56 6.16 -5.38
C THR A 161 -5.18 5.30 -6.58
N ASP A 162 -4.63 5.93 -7.61
CA ASP A 162 -4.16 5.22 -8.79
C ASP A 162 -3.12 4.14 -8.38
N PRO A 163 -3.20 2.91 -8.92
CA PRO A 163 -2.33 1.81 -8.55
C PRO A 163 -0.83 2.11 -8.73
N VAL A 164 -0.46 2.96 -9.69
CA VAL A 164 0.94 3.37 -9.88
C VAL A 164 1.40 4.20 -8.69
N THR A 165 0.61 5.18 -8.27
CA THR A 165 0.93 6.04 -7.10
C THR A 165 1.15 5.19 -5.85
N ALA A 166 0.25 4.26 -5.58
CA ALA A 166 0.38 3.41 -4.42
C ALA A 166 1.57 2.43 -4.50
N ALA A 167 1.85 1.88 -5.68
CA ALA A 167 3.04 1.07 -5.89
C ALA A 167 4.34 1.86 -5.74
N ARG A 168 4.36 3.14 -6.17
CA ARG A 168 5.51 4.02 -5.96
C ARG A 168 5.78 4.22 -4.47
N ARG A 169 4.73 4.44 -3.69
CA ARG A 169 4.78 4.53 -2.23
C ARG A 169 5.26 3.23 -1.58
N ALA A 170 4.83 2.07 -2.09
CA ALA A 170 5.24 0.77 -1.56
C ALA A 170 6.69 0.38 -1.92
N ALA A 171 7.23 0.90 -3.03
CA ALA A 171 8.50 0.45 -3.59
C ALA A 171 9.71 0.57 -2.62
N PRO A 172 9.91 1.68 -1.88
CA PRO A 172 11.00 1.78 -0.90
C PRO A 172 10.94 0.70 0.18
N VAL A 173 9.73 0.41 0.68
CA VAL A 173 9.52 -0.63 1.70
C VAL A 173 9.81 -2.01 1.13
N VAL A 174 9.33 -2.31 -0.08
CA VAL A 174 9.60 -3.58 -0.78
C VAL A 174 11.10 -3.76 -1.04
N ALA A 175 11.79 -2.71 -1.49
CA ALA A 175 13.23 -2.73 -1.72
C ALA A 175 13.99 -3.02 -0.42
N ALA A 176 13.69 -2.26 0.65
CA ALA A 176 14.36 -2.43 1.93
C ALA A 176 14.13 -3.82 2.55
N LEU A 177 12.90 -4.33 2.48
CA LEU A 177 12.58 -5.68 2.93
C LEU A 177 13.33 -6.74 2.15
N GLN A 178 13.45 -6.56 0.84
CA GLN A 178 14.20 -7.47 0.00
C GLN A 178 15.70 -7.44 0.31
N GLN A 179 16.26 -6.26 0.58
CA GLN A 179 17.68 -6.11 0.95
C GLN A 179 17.98 -6.75 2.30
N ALA A 180 17.00 -6.80 3.20
CA ALA A 180 17.11 -7.45 4.50
C ALA A 180 16.93 -8.99 4.44
N THR A 181 16.63 -9.58 3.28
CA THR A 181 16.45 -11.03 3.13
C THR A 181 17.37 -11.64 2.08
N THR A 182 17.72 -12.91 2.26
CA THR A 182 18.57 -13.67 1.34
C THR A 182 17.78 -14.36 0.22
N ARG A 183 16.44 -14.33 0.27
CA ARG A 183 15.57 -14.97 -0.73
C ARG A 183 14.73 -13.92 -1.46
N VAL A 184 14.44 -14.14 -2.74
CA VAL A 184 13.63 -13.19 -3.51
C VAL A 184 12.18 -13.23 -3.03
N LEU A 185 11.66 -12.13 -2.51
CA LEU A 185 10.29 -11.97 -2.06
C LEU A 185 9.33 -12.09 -3.25
N ARG A 186 8.27 -12.88 -3.09
CA ARG A 186 7.21 -12.92 -4.10
C ARG A 186 6.28 -11.73 -3.90
N VAL A 187 6.59 -10.62 -4.55
CA VAL A 187 5.72 -9.44 -4.51
C VAL A 187 4.49 -9.66 -5.39
N GLY A 188 3.32 -9.41 -4.84
CA GLY A 188 2.05 -9.48 -5.56
C GLY A 188 1.13 -8.33 -5.14
N LEU A 189 0.40 -7.76 -6.09
CA LEU A 189 -0.69 -6.85 -5.78
C LEU A 189 -1.95 -7.65 -5.47
N VAL A 190 -2.60 -7.37 -4.35
CA VAL A 190 -3.87 -7.99 -3.95
C VAL A 190 -4.84 -6.92 -3.48
N ALA A 191 -6.14 -7.26 -3.47
CA ALA A 191 -7.16 -6.40 -2.88
C ALA A 191 -7.03 -6.39 -1.33
N PRO A 192 -7.42 -5.30 -0.65
CA PRO A 192 -7.26 -5.17 0.80
C PRO A 192 -7.98 -6.29 1.55
N GLY A 193 -9.25 -6.54 1.21
CA GLY A 193 -10.03 -7.62 1.84
C GLY A 193 -9.42 -9.02 1.65
N THR A 194 -8.68 -9.25 0.55
CA THR A 194 -7.96 -10.51 0.34
C THR A 194 -6.71 -10.61 1.21
N LEU A 195 -6.02 -9.49 1.45
CA LEU A 195 -4.89 -9.45 2.37
C LEU A 195 -5.38 -9.63 3.81
N VAL A 196 -6.37 -8.83 4.22
CA VAL A 196 -6.97 -8.82 5.56
C VAL A 196 -7.59 -10.17 5.93
N GLY A 197 -8.38 -10.78 5.03
CA GLY A 197 -8.99 -12.09 5.25
C GLY A 197 -8.13 -13.29 4.85
N GLY A 198 -6.91 -13.06 4.35
CA GLY A 198 -6.04 -14.12 3.84
C GLY A 198 -5.21 -14.82 4.92
N GLN A 199 -4.38 -15.77 4.51
CA GLN A 199 -3.40 -16.45 5.40
C GLN A 199 -1.96 -16.02 5.09
N ARG A 200 -1.78 -14.97 4.29
CA ARG A 200 -0.47 -14.51 3.82
C ARG A 200 -0.04 -13.26 4.56
N SER A 201 1.22 -13.23 4.94
CA SER A 201 1.86 -12.00 5.39
C SER A 201 1.86 -10.96 4.26
N GLY A 202 1.85 -9.67 4.60
CA GLY A 202 1.87 -8.63 3.58
C GLY A 202 1.88 -7.23 4.13
N VAL A 203 1.93 -6.27 3.21
CA VAL A 203 2.03 -4.83 3.47
C VAL A 203 0.82 -4.15 2.83
N LEU A 204 0.02 -3.49 3.64
CA LEU A 204 -1.08 -2.64 3.18
C LEU A 204 -0.60 -1.19 3.16
N VAL A 205 -0.51 -0.57 1.97
CA VAL A 205 -0.09 0.83 1.83
C VAL A 205 -1.30 1.70 1.52
N GLY A 206 -1.44 2.82 2.23
CA GLY A 206 -2.66 3.62 2.20
C GLY A 206 -3.80 3.01 3.03
N ALA A 207 -3.48 2.22 4.05
CA ALA A 207 -4.43 1.64 4.98
C ALA A 207 -5.38 2.70 5.56
N THR A 208 -6.66 2.37 5.68
CA THR A 208 -7.69 3.20 6.30
C THR A 208 -8.01 2.74 7.73
N THR A 209 -8.82 3.50 8.46
CA THR A 209 -9.39 3.05 9.74
C THR A 209 -10.21 1.76 9.60
N ALA A 210 -10.93 1.60 8.49
CA ALA A 210 -11.73 0.41 8.23
C ALA A 210 -10.85 -0.82 8.03
N ASP A 211 -9.75 -0.69 7.28
CA ASP A 211 -8.81 -1.80 7.07
C ASP A 211 -8.15 -2.24 8.38
N ALA A 212 -7.76 -1.26 9.21
CA ALA A 212 -7.17 -1.49 10.52
C ALA A 212 -8.15 -2.19 11.48
N ALA A 213 -9.40 -1.73 11.51
CA ALA A 213 -10.45 -2.38 12.29
C ALA A 213 -10.72 -3.82 11.81
N ALA A 214 -10.67 -4.06 10.50
CA ALA A 214 -10.92 -5.36 9.92
C ALA A 214 -9.84 -6.42 10.25
N VAL A 215 -8.61 -6.00 10.55
CA VAL A 215 -7.54 -6.90 11.05
C VAL A 215 -7.44 -6.94 12.58
N GLY A 216 -8.46 -6.44 13.29
CA GLY A 216 -8.44 -6.41 14.76
C GLY A 216 -7.36 -5.49 15.36
N ALA A 217 -6.79 -4.61 14.53
CA ALA A 217 -5.79 -3.64 14.93
C ALA A 217 -6.35 -2.23 14.75
N PRO A 218 -7.40 -1.84 15.50
CA PRO A 218 -7.99 -0.52 15.35
C PRO A 218 -6.90 0.51 15.65
N LEU A 219 -6.39 1.15 14.59
CA LEU A 219 -5.46 2.28 14.64
C LEU A 219 -6.02 3.52 15.32
N GLY A 220 -7.25 3.41 15.85
CA GLY A 220 -7.63 4.21 16.97
C GLY A 220 -6.56 4.04 18.03
N LEU A 221 -5.73 5.07 18.16
CA LEU A 221 -5.09 5.50 19.39
C LEU A 221 -6.21 5.61 20.44
N ARG A 222 -6.81 4.48 20.82
CA ARG A 222 -7.75 4.37 21.93
C ARG A 222 -6.96 4.97 23.04
N ALA A 223 -7.46 6.08 23.58
CA ALA A 223 -6.85 6.96 24.55
C ALA A 223 -6.15 6.17 25.67
N SER A 224 -5.01 5.58 25.35
CA SER A 224 -4.17 4.78 26.21
C SER A 224 -3.34 5.81 26.92
N SER A 225 -4.03 6.65 27.69
CA SER A 225 -3.64 7.56 28.77
C SER A 225 -2.31 8.32 28.69
N GLY A 226 -1.64 8.35 27.55
CA GLY A 226 -0.28 8.89 27.41
C GLY A 226 0.12 9.30 26.00
N LEU A 227 -0.76 9.16 25.01
CA LEU A 227 -0.56 9.84 23.74
C LEU A 227 -0.99 11.29 23.90
N PRO A 228 -0.17 12.26 23.48
CA PRO A 228 -0.55 13.66 23.52
C PRO A 228 -1.80 13.87 22.64
N ASP A 229 -2.65 14.83 23.01
CA ASP A 229 -3.98 15.13 22.41
C ASP A 229 -3.95 15.41 20.89
N VAL A 230 -2.75 15.40 20.30
CA VAL A 230 -2.39 15.67 18.89
C VAL A 230 -3.16 14.79 17.90
N ALA A 231 -3.65 13.62 18.29
CA ALA A 231 -4.42 12.75 17.39
C ALA A 231 -5.91 13.13 17.26
N ARG A 232 -6.45 13.94 18.16
CA ARG A 232 -7.87 14.35 18.10
C ARG A 232 -8.01 15.58 17.21
N GLY A 233 -7.93 15.36 15.91
CA GLY A 233 -8.28 16.35 14.88
C GLY A 233 -7.14 16.83 13.99
N SER A 234 -5.90 16.41 14.24
CA SER A 234 -4.75 16.70 13.36
C SER A 234 -4.42 15.54 12.45
N ALA A 235 -3.78 15.85 11.32
CA ALA A 235 -3.27 14.86 10.39
C ALA A 235 -2.11 14.04 11.00
N TYR A 236 -2.17 12.71 10.89
CA TYR A 236 -1.04 11.84 11.22
C TYR A 236 -0.89 10.71 10.21
N ALA A 237 0.28 10.09 10.16
CA ALA A 237 0.52 8.85 9.45
C ALA A 237 1.02 7.80 10.44
N ALA A 238 0.57 6.55 10.30
CA ALA A 238 0.96 5.46 11.19
C ALA A 238 1.40 4.21 10.43
N LEU A 239 2.38 3.54 11.01
CA LEU A 239 2.85 2.22 10.62
C LEU A 239 2.52 1.29 11.78
N GLN A 240 1.74 0.26 11.53
CA GLN A 240 1.44 -0.75 12.54
C GLN A 240 1.79 -2.14 12.03
N SER A 241 2.52 -2.88 12.86
CA SER A 241 2.71 -4.32 12.70
C SER A 241 1.58 -5.05 13.45
N VAL A 242 0.95 -6.02 12.79
CA VAL A 242 -0.08 -6.88 13.36
C VAL A 242 0.36 -8.32 13.16
N ASP A 243 0.41 -9.10 14.22
CA ASP A 243 0.53 -10.56 14.15
C ASP A 243 -0.85 -11.17 14.39
N ASP A 244 -1.36 -11.92 13.41
CA ASP A 244 -2.63 -12.62 13.48
C ASP A 244 -2.41 -14.10 13.16
N GLY A 245 -2.19 -14.91 14.19
CA GLY A 245 -1.98 -16.35 14.06
C GLY A 245 -0.69 -16.72 13.32
N GLY A 246 0.40 -15.97 13.51
CA GLY A 246 1.69 -16.19 12.84
C GLY A 246 1.78 -15.56 11.45
N ARG A 247 0.70 -14.90 11.00
CA ARG A 247 0.70 -14.04 9.82
C ARG A 247 1.03 -12.62 10.25
N ARG A 248 2.02 -12.01 9.59
CA ARG A 248 2.35 -10.59 9.86
C ARG A 248 1.78 -9.68 8.79
N LEU A 249 1.04 -8.67 9.23
CA LEU A 249 0.52 -7.61 8.40
C LEU A 249 1.15 -6.29 8.80
N LEU A 250 1.69 -5.57 7.81
CA LEU A 250 2.20 -4.24 8.01
C LEU A 250 1.22 -3.24 7.40
N LEU A 251 0.56 -2.45 8.24
CA LEU A 251 -0.38 -1.42 7.81
C LEU A 251 0.35 -0.07 7.77
N LEU A 252 0.36 0.59 6.62
CA LEU A 252 0.90 1.94 6.44
C LEU A 252 -0.22 2.82 5.93
N GLY A 253 -0.55 3.90 6.63
CA GLY A 253 -1.59 4.81 6.17
C GLY A 253 -1.45 6.22 6.73
N GLY A 254 -2.22 7.12 6.14
CA GLY A 254 -2.43 8.48 6.64
C GLY A 254 -3.83 8.57 7.22
N TRP A 255 -3.94 8.99 8.47
CA TRP A 255 -5.17 9.23 9.21
C TRP A 255 -5.34 10.74 9.39
N ALA A 256 -5.86 11.35 8.35
CA ALA A 256 -6.04 12.79 8.18
C ALA A 256 -7.03 13.06 7.04
N PRO A 257 -7.60 14.27 6.93
CA PRO A 257 -8.09 14.76 5.64
C PRO A 257 -6.99 14.59 4.58
N ARG A 258 -7.35 14.11 3.38
CA ARG A 258 -6.39 13.93 2.28
C ARG A 258 -6.05 15.26 1.62
N ASP A 259 -5.15 15.98 2.25
CA ASP A 259 -4.51 17.15 1.70
C ASP A 259 -3.01 16.90 1.46
N ALA A 260 -2.33 17.93 0.94
CA ALA A 260 -0.90 17.87 0.68
C ALA A 260 -0.07 17.64 1.96
N GLU A 261 -0.61 17.92 3.14
CA GLU A 261 0.08 17.68 4.41
C GLU A 261 0.02 16.20 4.78
N GLY A 262 -1.17 15.57 4.67
CA GLY A 262 -1.33 14.14 4.83
C GLY A 262 -0.43 13.32 3.90
N ASP A 263 -0.28 13.73 2.64
CA ASP A 263 0.64 13.09 1.70
C ASP A 263 2.11 13.22 2.15
N ARG A 264 2.55 14.40 2.59
CA ARG A 264 3.92 14.60 3.11
C ARG A 264 4.18 13.76 4.36
N LEU A 265 3.20 13.64 5.24
CA LEU A 265 3.29 12.79 6.44
C LEU A 265 3.47 11.32 6.06
N LEU A 266 2.68 10.85 5.08
CA LEU A 266 2.79 9.48 4.58
C LEU A 266 4.15 9.22 3.92
N GLU A 267 4.67 10.12 3.09
CA GLU A 267 6.01 9.94 2.48
C GLU A 267 7.10 9.86 3.57
N ARG A 268 7.06 10.72 4.59
CA ARG A 268 8.00 10.64 5.74
C ARG A 268 7.88 9.33 6.50
N LEU A 269 6.65 8.84 6.70
CA LEU A 269 6.41 7.54 7.32
C LEU A 269 6.99 6.40 6.47
N LEU A 270 6.81 6.44 5.14
CA LEU A 270 7.30 5.43 4.22
C LEU A 270 8.83 5.36 4.21
N ASP A 271 9.51 6.51 4.20
CA ASP A 271 10.96 6.58 4.33
C ASP A 271 11.45 5.93 5.63
N ARG A 272 10.78 6.23 6.75
CA ARG A 272 11.11 5.64 8.05
C ARG A 272 10.79 4.14 8.11
N ALA A 273 9.67 3.72 7.52
CA ALA A 273 9.27 2.32 7.45
C ALA A 273 10.25 1.50 6.60
N ALA A 274 10.73 2.07 5.49
CA ALA A 274 11.76 1.47 4.63
C ALA A 274 13.10 1.37 5.38
N TYR A 275 13.57 2.44 6.03
CA TYR A 275 14.77 2.40 6.87
C TYR A 275 14.69 1.28 7.91
N THR A 276 13.58 1.22 8.65
CA THR A 276 13.38 0.23 9.70
C THR A 276 13.29 -1.19 9.13
N ALA A 277 12.68 -1.36 7.96
CA ALA A 277 12.57 -2.65 7.28
C ALA A 277 13.94 -3.17 6.82
N GLY A 278 14.82 -2.29 6.34
CA GLY A 278 16.17 -2.64 5.92
C GLY A 278 17.08 -3.05 7.09
N THR A 279 16.88 -2.48 8.28
CA THR A 279 17.73 -2.75 9.45
C THR A 279 17.27 -3.96 10.26
N THR A 280 15.97 -4.14 10.45
CA THR A 280 15.40 -5.18 11.32
C THR A 280 14.85 -6.39 10.55
N GLY A 281 14.67 -6.26 9.24
CA GLY A 281 13.99 -7.26 8.42
C GLY A 281 12.51 -7.43 8.78
N TRP A 282 11.91 -8.51 8.29
CA TRP A 282 10.51 -8.83 8.58
C TRP A 282 10.30 -9.36 10.01
N ASP A 283 11.31 -10.05 10.56
CA ASP A 283 11.28 -10.77 11.85
C ASP A 283 11.65 -9.92 13.07
N GLY A 284 12.40 -8.83 12.88
CA GLY A 284 12.86 -8.00 13.99
C GLY A 284 11.80 -7.08 14.58
N ARG A 285 10.54 -7.14 14.12
CA ARG A 285 9.48 -6.25 14.61
C ARG A 285 8.59 -6.99 15.60
N GLY A 286 8.64 -6.54 16.85
CA GLY A 286 7.52 -6.74 17.77
C GLY A 286 6.27 -5.99 17.29
N GLU A 287 5.24 -5.94 18.13
CA GLU A 287 4.01 -5.15 17.92
C GLU A 287 4.29 -3.63 18.03
N GLU A 288 5.30 -3.12 17.33
CA GLU A 288 5.64 -1.70 17.34
C GLU A 288 4.71 -0.92 16.42
N SER A 289 4.26 0.23 16.92
CA SER A 289 3.54 1.23 16.15
C SER A 289 4.43 2.45 16.01
N LEU A 290 4.61 2.95 14.79
CA LEU A 290 5.33 4.20 14.53
C LEU A 290 4.31 5.23 14.05
N VAL A 291 4.28 6.38 14.72
CA VAL A 291 3.36 7.48 14.39
C VAL A 291 4.18 8.70 13.99
N VAL A 292 3.77 9.35 12.91
CA VAL A 292 4.37 10.59 12.40
C VAL A 292 3.30 11.67 12.38
N THR A 293 3.58 12.78 13.06
CA THR A 293 2.73 13.98 13.15
C THR A 293 3.39 15.17 12.44
N ALA A 294 2.62 16.24 12.23
CA ALA A 294 3.15 17.47 11.67
C ALA A 294 4.09 18.15 12.68
N GLY A 295 5.32 18.46 12.24
CA GLY A 295 6.28 19.23 13.04
C GLY A 295 7.03 18.50 14.15
N GLU A 296 6.82 17.19 14.35
CA GLU A 296 7.51 16.40 15.37
C GLU A 296 8.33 15.26 14.75
N ASP A 297 9.30 14.77 15.53
CA ASP A 297 10.06 13.56 15.19
C ASP A 297 9.15 12.32 15.27
N PRO A 298 9.37 11.30 14.41
CA PRO A 298 8.59 10.06 14.45
C PRO A 298 8.61 9.42 15.84
N LEU A 299 7.43 9.24 16.42
CA LEU A 299 7.27 8.62 17.73
C LEU A 299 7.12 7.11 17.56
N VAL A 300 8.05 6.36 18.15
CA VAL A 300 7.93 4.89 18.28
C VAL A 300 7.13 4.61 19.53
N LEU A 301 5.95 4.03 19.33
CA LEU A 301 5.10 3.51 20.40
C LEU A 301 5.40 2.03 20.53
N ALA A 302 6.06 1.67 21.63
CA ALA A 302 6.14 0.28 22.02
C ALA A 302 4.72 -0.23 22.27
N ALA A 303 4.39 -1.43 21.78
CA ALA A 303 3.17 -2.09 22.20
C ALA A 303 3.14 -2.16 23.73
N PRO A 304 1.96 -1.95 24.35
CA PRO A 304 1.82 -2.23 25.76
C PRO A 304 2.19 -3.71 25.98
N THR A 305 3.28 -3.97 26.69
CA THR A 305 3.77 -5.31 27.06
C THR A 305 2.86 -6.02 28.08
N GLY A 306 1.61 -5.56 28.21
CA GLY A 306 0.59 -6.23 29.00
C GLY A 306 -0.01 -7.41 28.24
N PRO A 307 -0.52 -8.43 28.94
CA PRO A 307 -1.24 -9.53 28.29
C PRO A 307 -2.30 -8.91 27.39
N ALA A 308 -2.21 -9.23 26.08
CA ALA A 308 -3.14 -8.79 25.05
C ALA A 308 -4.53 -8.73 25.66
N ALA A 309 -5.10 -7.52 25.76
CA ALA A 309 -6.37 -7.29 26.42
C ALA A 309 -7.31 -8.41 25.97
N ALA A 310 -7.73 -9.24 26.94
CA ALA A 310 -8.39 -10.52 26.65
C ALA A 310 -9.44 -10.34 25.54
N PRO A 311 -9.56 -11.30 24.60
CA PRO A 311 -10.43 -11.20 23.45
C PRO A 311 -11.76 -10.57 23.89
N GLN A 312 -12.15 -9.46 23.24
CA GLN A 312 -13.35 -8.69 23.60
C GLN A 312 -14.65 -9.50 23.43
N GLU A 313 -14.58 -10.81 23.20
CA GLU A 313 -15.70 -11.74 23.19
C GLU A 313 -16.55 -11.59 24.47
N LYS A 314 -15.93 -11.39 25.64
CA LYS A 314 -16.68 -11.12 26.88
C LYS A 314 -17.31 -9.72 26.95
N SER A 315 -16.73 -8.71 26.30
CA SER A 315 -17.33 -7.37 26.26
C SER A 315 -18.44 -7.25 25.21
N GLN A 316 -18.42 -8.08 24.16
CA GLN A 316 -19.52 -8.19 23.21
C GLN A 316 -20.71 -8.96 23.81
N GLU A 317 -20.49 -10.01 24.60
CA GLU A 317 -21.56 -10.62 25.40
C GLU A 317 -22.17 -9.62 26.39
N GLN A 318 -21.35 -8.84 27.11
CA GLN A 318 -21.86 -7.82 28.04
C GLN A 318 -22.60 -6.68 27.34
N SER A 319 -22.17 -6.27 26.13
CA SER A 319 -22.85 -5.23 25.35
C SER A 319 -24.11 -5.75 24.63
N GLN A 320 -24.16 -7.05 24.31
CA GLN A 320 -25.36 -7.73 23.77
C GLN A 320 -26.40 -7.97 24.87
N GLU A 321 -26.00 -8.34 26.09
CA GLU A 321 -26.90 -8.38 27.26
C GLU A 321 -27.50 -7.00 27.53
N GLN A 322 -26.67 -5.94 27.51
CA GLN A 322 -27.16 -4.58 27.76
C GLN A 322 -28.06 -4.04 26.63
N SER A 323 -27.92 -4.54 25.40
CA SER A 323 -28.81 -4.21 24.29
C SER A 323 -30.12 -5.02 24.30
N GLN A 324 -30.13 -6.22 24.90
CA GLN A 324 -31.35 -7.00 25.08
C GLN A 324 -32.28 -6.42 26.15
N GLU A 325 -31.74 -5.84 27.23
CA GLU A 325 -32.54 -5.17 28.27
C GLU A 325 -33.37 -3.99 27.73
N GLY A 326 -32.86 -3.26 26.71
CA GLY A 326 -33.59 -2.16 26.07
C GLY A 326 -34.78 -2.59 25.19
N SER A 327 -34.81 -3.84 24.73
CA SER A 327 -35.87 -4.34 23.84
C SER A 327 -37.09 -4.85 24.61
N ALA A 328 -36.89 -5.39 25.82
CA ALA A 328 -37.98 -5.83 26.69
C ALA A 328 -38.88 -4.65 27.10
N GLY A 329 -38.30 -3.49 27.43
CA GLY A 329 -39.07 -2.29 27.80
C GLY A 329 -39.96 -1.74 26.66
N ARG A 330 -39.55 -1.89 25.40
CA ARG A 330 -40.34 -1.44 24.24
C ARG A 330 -41.60 -2.28 24.01
N TRP A 331 -41.54 -3.60 24.22
CA TRP A 331 -42.71 -4.47 24.08
C TRP A 331 -43.76 -4.23 25.17
N TRP A 332 -43.34 -3.93 26.40
CA TRP A 332 -44.26 -3.53 27.48
C TRP A 332 -45.01 -2.22 27.18
N PHE A 333 -44.33 -1.24 26.58
CA PHE A 333 -44.96 0.01 26.17
C PHE A 333 -46.02 -0.20 25.07
N VAL A 334 -45.70 -0.99 24.04
CA VAL A 334 -46.65 -1.29 22.95
C VAL A 334 -47.85 -2.09 23.48
N GLY A 335 -47.61 -3.10 24.32
CA GLY A 335 -48.69 -3.87 24.96
C GLY A 335 -49.59 -3.03 25.86
N GLY A 336 -48.99 -2.13 26.66
CA GLY A 336 -49.73 -1.22 27.54
C GLY A 336 -50.62 -0.23 26.79
N VAL A 337 -50.12 0.36 25.70
CA VAL A 337 -50.91 1.28 24.86
C VAL A 337 -52.07 0.56 24.19
N LEU A 338 -51.87 -0.65 23.69
CA LEU A 338 -52.95 -1.44 23.07
C LEU A 338 -54.06 -1.77 24.08
N ALA A 339 -53.68 -2.21 25.28
CA ALA A 339 -54.63 -2.51 26.35
C ALA A 339 -55.45 -1.27 26.77
N LEU A 340 -54.81 -0.10 26.85
CA LEU A 340 -55.48 1.16 27.14
C LEU A 340 -56.50 1.54 26.06
N LEU A 341 -56.16 1.38 24.78
CA LEU A 341 -57.05 1.67 23.66
C LEU A 341 -58.28 0.74 23.66
N VAL A 342 -58.09 -0.54 23.97
CA VAL A 342 -59.20 -1.50 24.11
C VAL A 342 -60.13 -1.11 25.26
N ALA A 343 -59.58 -0.72 26.42
CA ALA A 343 -60.36 -0.27 27.56
C ALA A 343 -61.16 1.01 27.25
N LEU A 344 -60.57 1.96 26.51
CA LEU A 344 -61.25 3.18 26.05
C LEU A 344 -62.38 2.87 25.07
N ALA A 345 -62.16 1.97 24.12
CA ALA A 345 -63.19 1.54 23.16
C ALA A 345 -64.37 0.86 23.88
N ALA A 346 -64.09 -0.05 24.82
CA ALA A 346 -65.12 -0.70 25.62
C ALA A 346 -65.94 0.31 26.45
N ARG A 347 -65.28 1.33 27.02
CA ARG A 347 -65.97 2.40 27.76
C ARG A 347 -66.85 3.25 26.85
N GLY A 348 -66.43 3.52 25.61
CA GLY A 348 -67.22 4.23 24.61
C GLY A 348 -68.49 3.49 24.19
N VAL A 349 -68.44 2.16 24.09
CA VAL A 349 -69.63 1.34 23.77
C VAL A 349 -70.67 1.42 24.90
N VAL A 350 -70.23 1.41 26.15
CA VAL A 350 -71.15 1.50 27.32
C VAL A 350 -71.84 2.86 27.41
N THR A 351 -71.19 3.95 27.00
CA THR A 351 -71.81 5.29 27.05
C THR A 351 -72.80 5.52 25.92
N VAL A 352 -72.59 4.92 24.74
CA VAL A 352 -73.53 5.01 23.60
C VAL A 352 -74.76 4.11 23.80
N ALA A 353 -74.62 3.00 24.52
CA ALA A 353 -75.71 2.06 24.79
C ALA A 353 -76.69 2.51 25.89
N ARG A 354 -76.67 3.77 26.35
CA ARG A 354 -77.74 4.30 27.21
C ARG A 354 -78.92 4.76 26.35
N PRO A 355 -80.05 4.03 26.31
CA PRO A 355 -81.23 4.47 25.59
C PRO A 355 -81.74 5.77 26.23
N ARG A 356 -81.95 6.79 25.39
CA ARG A 356 -82.67 8.00 25.77
C ARG A 356 -84.09 7.57 26.16
N ARG A 357 -84.39 7.63 27.46
CA ARG A 357 -85.76 7.67 27.96
C ARG A 357 -86.30 9.09 27.83
#